data_AF-A0A9P0DXL3-F1
#
_entry.id   AF-A0A9P0DXL3-F1
#
_cell.length_a   1.000
_cell.length_b   1.000
_cell.length_c   1.000
_cell.angle_alpha   90.00
_cell.angle_beta   90.00
_cell.angle_gamma   90.00
#
_symmetry.space_group_name_H-M   'P 1'
#
loop_
_entity.id
_entity.type
_entity.pdbx_description
1 polymer ?
#
loop_
_entity_poly.entity_id
_entity_poly.type
_entity_poly.pdbx_seq_one_letter_code
_entity_poly.pdbx_strand_id
1 'polypeptide(L)'
;MQVRLKTLNYSPSLKLKLKQCWIGMKNLQYKDIVIYMYQPADPSSLGIIRFLFGLLMLIDLSEERGGSIIDLRWGDPNDCHFPLFPLLTNPGYRCISLLYLFMWLGAAGIMLGCKFQVSTILFGVPYWYLFMLDKSLWNNHSYLFGIITLLLMGSSANQYFSLDGYLDKSLKNRDVPYWNYFILKYQFFLLYFLAGLKKMNMEWLDGYAMANLGEHWVFTPFSLVLHPEQIAYFIVHWFGFLLDLTIGFWMLIDVTRPVAFLFCASFHLMNSRLFGIDTLDTNYNSKESLSSNISVYIDVWCSLNKRFTQRMYNPNYDLLKANWSPFQPVEWLLPLLTEYNNFRVQMDTISEEVYSWSPTSDVMFVADYPGFTLENFIKDDLENATLTVLEGTIVYEIENIGTLQSQGITLNKGQSIPIEIDAFHKIHTISNTPSCFMYTFSKKDIVGTTDIKAAYAPFPLIENMVERMESALLMWTHIKNSVFNIFFGIPYELRSRIKYEA
;
A
#
# COMPACT_ATOMS: atom_id res chain seq x y z
N MET A 1 4.18 -6.44 65.15
CA MET A 1 2.77 -6.00 65.02
C MET A 1 2.37 -6.16 63.56
N GLN A 2 1.73 -7.28 63.21
CA GLN A 2 1.24 -7.56 61.85
C GLN A 2 -0.06 -6.79 61.60
N VAL A 3 -0.06 -5.87 60.65
CA VAL A 3 -1.29 -5.21 60.19
C VAL A 3 -1.83 -6.00 59.00
N ARG A 4 -2.84 -6.86 59.25
CA ARG A 4 -3.68 -7.45 58.20
C ARG A 4 -4.62 -6.37 57.66
N LEU A 5 -4.37 -5.90 56.44
CA LEU A 5 -5.36 -5.15 55.67
C LEU A 5 -6.41 -6.13 55.15
N LYS A 6 -7.62 -6.06 55.73
CA LYS A 6 -8.81 -6.71 55.19
C LYS A 6 -9.18 -6.04 53.86
N THR A 7 -9.11 -6.80 52.77
CA THR A 7 -9.71 -6.41 51.48
C THR A 7 -11.24 -6.48 51.60
N LEU A 8 -11.87 -5.32 51.73
CA LEU A 8 -13.32 -5.19 51.56
C LEU A 8 -13.63 -5.20 50.05
N ASN A 9 -14.22 -6.29 49.58
CA ASN A 9 -14.80 -6.42 48.24
C ASN A 9 -16.01 -5.49 48.10
N TYR A 10 -15.80 -4.29 47.60
CA TYR A 10 -16.85 -3.50 46.95
C TYR A 10 -16.37 -3.15 45.54
N SER A 11 -16.97 -3.77 44.53
CA SER A 11 -16.80 -3.35 43.13
C SER A 11 -17.61 -2.08 42.93
N PRO A 12 -16.99 -0.90 42.74
CA PRO A 12 -17.74 0.32 42.45
C PRO A 12 -18.40 0.19 41.08
N SER A 13 -19.60 0.76 40.93
CA SER A 13 -20.29 0.82 39.64
C SER A 13 -19.41 1.53 38.59
N LEU A 14 -19.53 1.12 37.32
CA LEU A 14 -18.73 1.65 36.20
C LEU A 14 -18.80 3.19 36.13
N LYS A 15 -19.97 3.78 36.44
CA LYS A 15 -20.16 5.23 36.54
C LYS A 15 -19.31 5.89 37.63
N LEU A 16 -19.11 5.25 38.78
CA LEU A 16 -18.28 5.77 39.87
C LEU A 16 -16.79 5.69 39.53
N LYS A 17 -16.35 4.59 38.89
CA LYS A 17 -14.98 4.43 38.37
C LYS A 17 -14.65 5.47 37.30
N LEU A 18 -15.57 5.68 36.34
CA LEU A 18 -15.42 6.69 35.30
C LEU A 18 -15.38 8.11 35.87
N LYS A 19 -16.25 8.42 36.84
CA LYS A 19 -16.29 9.75 37.50
C LYS A 19 -15.03 10.02 38.34
N GLN A 20 -14.51 9.03 39.07
CA GLN A 20 -13.24 9.12 39.79
C GLN A 20 -12.04 9.26 38.83
N CYS A 21 -12.05 8.54 37.72
CA CYS A 21 -11.03 8.65 36.67
C CYS A 21 -11.01 10.05 36.06
N TRP A 22 -12.19 10.60 35.71
CA TRP A 22 -12.33 11.94 35.13
C TRP A 22 -11.95 13.07 36.10
N ILE A 23 -12.30 12.96 37.38
CA ILE A 23 -11.92 13.94 38.41
C ILE A 23 -10.41 13.86 38.71
N GLY A 24 -9.83 12.65 38.71
CA GLY A 24 -8.37 12.45 38.84
C GLY A 24 -7.58 13.03 37.67
N MET A 25 -8.13 12.98 36.44
CA MET A 25 -7.48 13.56 35.26
C MET A 25 -7.37 15.08 35.28
N LYS A 26 -8.29 15.80 35.96
CA LYS A 26 -8.23 17.28 36.04
C LYS A 26 -7.08 17.81 36.89
N ASN A 27 -6.52 17.00 37.80
CA ASN A 27 -5.43 17.38 38.70
C ASN A 27 -4.09 16.66 38.36
N LEU A 28 -3.99 16.07 37.18
CA LEU A 28 -2.85 15.26 36.77
C LEU A 28 -1.64 16.16 36.45
N GLN A 29 -0.53 15.99 37.15
CA GLN A 29 0.72 16.70 36.86
C GLN A 29 1.65 15.85 35.99
N TYR A 30 2.59 16.48 35.27
CA TYR A 30 3.62 15.78 34.51
C TYR A 30 4.38 14.74 35.36
N LYS A 31 4.65 15.08 36.63
CA LYS A 31 5.32 14.17 37.58
C LYS A 31 4.53 12.86 37.79
N ASP A 32 3.20 12.93 37.85
CA ASP A 32 2.35 11.75 38.03
C ASP A 32 2.42 10.83 36.81
N ILE A 33 2.46 11.41 35.61
CA ILE A 33 2.63 10.67 34.35
C ILE A 33 4.00 9.97 34.34
N VAL A 34 5.07 10.68 34.69
CA VAL A 34 6.42 10.10 34.74
C VAL A 34 6.47 8.95 35.75
N ILE A 35 5.94 9.15 36.96
CA ILE A 35 5.90 8.09 37.97
C ILE A 35 5.14 6.87 37.45
N TYR A 36 3.98 7.07 36.82
CA TYR A 36 3.20 5.98 36.22
C TYR A 36 3.96 5.23 35.12
N MET A 37 4.60 5.97 34.21
CA MET A 37 5.38 5.41 33.10
C MET A 37 6.61 4.61 33.55
N TYR A 38 7.14 4.91 34.74
CA TYR A 38 8.28 4.21 35.33
C TYR A 38 7.92 3.17 36.40
N GLN A 39 6.63 2.85 36.55
CA GLN A 39 6.22 1.74 37.41
C GLN A 39 6.86 0.43 36.92
N PRO A 40 7.41 -0.40 37.83
CA PRO A 40 7.92 -1.71 37.48
C PRO A 40 6.83 -2.58 36.86
N ALA A 41 7.13 -3.21 35.74
CA ALA A 41 6.28 -4.16 35.05
C ALA A 41 7.05 -5.45 34.74
N ASP A 42 6.34 -6.57 34.78
CA ASP A 42 6.88 -7.88 34.42
C ASP A 42 7.50 -7.82 33.01
N PRO A 43 8.73 -8.34 32.79
CA PRO A 43 9.41 -8.23 31.50
C PRO A 43 9.00 -9.31 30.49
N SER A 44 8.16 -10.28 30.88
CA SER A 44 7.96 -11.52 30.12
C SER A 44 7.34 -11.28 28.75
N SER A 45 6.22 -10.55 28.69
CA SER A 45 5.53 -10.29 27.42
C SER A 45 6.37 -9.45 26.46
N LEU A 46 7.17 -8.50 26.96
CA LEU A 46 8.09 -7.72 26.13
C LEU A 46 9.20 -8.60 25.53
N GLY A 47 9.76 -9.52 26.33
CA GLY A 47 10.74 -10.50 25.84
C GLY A 47 10.16 -11.44 24.78
N ILE A 48 8.90 -11.87 24.93
CA ILE A 48 8.21 -12.68 23.92
C ILE A 48 7.95 -11.89 22.63
N ILE A 49 7.52 -10.63 22.72
CA ILE A 49 7.36 -9.75 21.54
C ILE A 49 8.67 -9.63 20.78
N ARG A 50 9.78 -9.38 21.50
CA ARG A 50 11.12 -9.34 20.90
C ARG A 50 11.48 -10.65 20.20
N PHE A 51 11.27 -11.79 20.87
CA PHE A 51 11.58 -13.10 20.30
C PHE A 51 10.77 -13.34 19.00
N LEU A 52 9.45 -13.17 19.06
CA LEU A 52 8.56 -13.39 17.92
C LEU A 52 8.84 -12.40 16.78
N PHE A 53 9.13 -11.14 17.08
CA PHE A 53 9.50 -10.15 16.08
C PHE A 53 10.80 -10.54 15.36
N GLY A 54 11.85 -10.92 16.11
CA GLY A 54 13.10 -11.38 15.51
C GLY A 54 12.91 -12.63 14.64
N LEU A 55 12.14 -13.61 15.12
CA LEU A 55 11.80 -14.81 14.35
C LEU A 55 11.03 -14.47 13.06
N LEU A 56 10.03 -13.61 13.15
CA LEU A 56 9.28 -13.15 11.99
C LEU A 56 10.20 -12.49 10.96
N MET A 57 11.10 -11.59 11.39
CA MET A 57 12.03 -10.92 10.49
C MET A 57 13.03 -11.89 9.85
N LEU A 58 13.46 -12.94 10.53
CA LEU A 58 14.33 -13.97 9.92
C LEU A 58 13.67 -14.68 8.73
N ILE A 59 12.35 -14.85 8.78
CA ILE A 59 11.56 -15.50 7.72
C ILE A 59 11.20 -14.46 6.64
N ASP A 60 10.73 -13.28 7.05
CA ASP A 60 10.24 -12.22 6.16
C ASP A 60 11.35 -11.64 5.26
N LEU A 61 12.60 -11.60 5.76
CA LEU A 61 13.74 -11.06 5.02
C LEU A 61 13.97 -11.74 3.66
N SER A 62 13.84 -13.07 3.61
CA SER A 62 14.11 -13.83 2.39
C SER A 62 13.03 -13.69 1.33
N GLU A 63 11.77 -13.48 1.74
CA GLU A 63 10.62 -13.54 0.85
C GLU A 63 10.09 -12.12 0.62
N GLU A 64 9.30 -11.63 1.56
CA GLU A 64 8.58 -10.36 1.53
C GLU A 64 9.47 -9.12 1.40
N ARG A 65 10.68 -9.16 1.97
CA ARG A 65 11.63 -8.04 1.83
C ARG A 65 12.49 -8.14 0.58
N GLY A 66 12.46 -9.26 -0.13
CA GLY A 66 13.13 -9.45 -1.41
C GLY A 66 14.55 -10.01 -1.30
N GLY A 67 14.88 -10.72 -0.22
CA GLY A 67 16.19 -11.36 -0.05
C GLY A 67 16.47 -12.45 -1.09
N SER A 68 15.44 -13.16 -1.56
CA SER A 68 15.55 -14.19 -2.60
C SER A 68 15.72 -13.64 -4.00
N ILE A 69 15.51 -12.33 -4.20
CA ILE A 69 15.54 -11.63 -5.49
C ILE A 69 16.54 -10.48 -5.52
N ILE A 70 17.60 -10.53 -4.71
CA ILE A 70 18.59 -9.44 -4.61
C ILE A 70 19.29 -9.19 -5.95
N ASP A 71 19.61 -10.25 -6.71
CA ASP A 71 20.18 -10.17 -8.05
C ASP A 71 19.24 -9.51 -9.05
N LEU A 72 17.96 -9.88 -9.03
CA LEU A 72 16.97 -9.31 -9.92
C LEU A 72 16.70 -7.86 -9.55
N ARG A 73 16.63 -7.52 -8.26
CA ARG A 73 16.25 -6.19 -7.80
C ARG A 73 17.41 -5.19 -7.79
N TRP A 74 18.63 -5.65 -7.54
CA TRP A 74 19.78 -4.75 -7.30
C TRP A 74 21.01 -5.09 -8.15
N GLY A 75 20.89 -6.07 -9.07
CA GLY A 75 21.97 -6.52 -9.93
C GLY A 75 22.05 -5.84 -11.29
N ASP A 76 20.94 -5.33 -11.84
CA ASP A 76 20.97 -4.60 -13.10
C ASP A 76 21.23 -3.10 -12.85
N PRO A 77 22.34 -2.54 -13.36
CA PRO A 77 22.62 -1.10 -13.23
C PRO A 77 21.64 -0.23 -14.04
N ASN A 78 20.85 -0.81 -14.95
CA ASN A 78 19.85 -0.10 -15.73
C ASN A 78 18.46 -0.11 -15.07
N ASP A 79 18.28 -0.84 -13.96
CA ASP A 79 17.03 -0.78 -13.21
C ASP A 79 16.86 0.62 -12.59
N CYS A 80 15.65 1.17 -12.75
CA CYS A 80 15.29 2.45 -12.18
C CYS A 80 14.77 2.26 -10.76
N HIS A 81 15.41 2.90 -9.78
CA HIS A 81 14.93 2.97 -8.40
C HIS A 81 14.51 4.39 -8.05
N PHE A 82 13.55 4.50 -7.14
CA PHE A 82 12.99 5.77 -6.71
C PHE A 82 13.35 6.05 -5.24
N PRO A 83 14.59 6.48 -4.94
CA PRO A 83 15.01 6.76 -3.57
C PRO A 83 14.23 7.94 -2.96
N LEU A 84 14.06 7.92 -1.64
CA LEU A 84 13.45 9.02 -0.89
C LEU A 84 14.29 10.30 -0.93
N PHE A 85 15.61 10.14 -0.83
CA PHE A 85 16.56 11.24 -0.88
C PHE A 85 17.52 11.05 -2.06
N PRO A 86 17.83 12.09 -2.85
CA PRO A 86 18.74 11.97 -4.00
C PRO A 86 20.15 11.46 -3.66
N LEU A 87 20.58 11.59 -2.40
CA LEU A 87 21.86 11.08 -1.92
C LEU A 87 21.90 9.55 -1.82
N LEU A 88 20.76 8.88 -1.72
CA LEU A 88 20.68 7.43 -1.61
C LEU A 88 20.82 6.82 -3.00
N THR A 89 21.94 6.15 -3.24
CA THR A 89 22.22 5.44 -4.49
C THR A 89 22.29 3.94 -4.25
N ASN A 90 21.94 3.16 -5.29
CA ASN A 90 22.11 1.70 -5.25
C ASN A 90 23.61 1.37 -5.15
N PRO A 91 24.09 0.77 -4.04
CA PRO A 91 25.51 0.45 -3.85
C PRO A 91 25.92 -0.84 -4.59
N GLY A 92 24.99 -1.43 -5.35
CA GLY A 92 25.16 -2.63 -6.16
C GLY A 92 24.85 -3.93 -5.40
N TYR A 93 24.53 -4.96 -6.17
CA TYR A 93 24.21 -6.32 -5.73
C TYR A 93 25.05 -6.85 -4.57
N ARG A 94 26.39 -6.72 -4.65
CA ARG A 94 27.31 -7.26 -3.65
C ARG A 94 27.16 -6.58 -2.29
N CYS A 95 27.08 -5.26 -2.28
CA CYS A 95 26.90 -4.46 -1.07
C CYS A 95 25.52 -4.72 -0.46
N ILE A 96 24.46 -4.73 -1.28
CA ILE A 96 23.11 -5.04 -0.82
C ILE A 96 23.06 -6.45 -0.20
N SER A 97 23.69 -7.46 -0.81
CA SER A 97 23.75 -8.80 -0.25
C SER A 97 24.40 -8.83 1.14
N LEU A 98 25.46 -8.05 1.38
CA LEU A 98 26.04 -7.90 2.72
C LEU A 98 25.09 -7.19 3.71
N LEU A 99 24.31 -6.21 3.25
CA LEU A 99 23.29 -5.58 4.09
C LEU A 99 22.23 -6.59 4.53
N TYR A 100 21.80 -7.50 3.65
CA TYR A 100 20.91 -8.61 4.02
C TYR A 100 21.54 -9.56 5.05
N LEU A 101 22.84 -9.86 4.94
CA LEU A 101 23.54 -10.62 5.96
C LEU A 101 23.51 -9.92 7.33
N PHE A 102 23.78 -8.61 7.37
CA PHE A 102 23.72 -7.86 8.62
C PHE A 102 22.31 -7.78 9.18
N MET A 103 21.30 -7.59 8.33
CA MET A 103 19.90 -7.65 8.74
C MET A 103 19.56 -9.01 9.32
N TRP A 104 19.94 -10.11 8.67
CA TRP A 104 19.66 -11.44 9.16
C TRP A 104 20.34 -11.72 10.52
N LEU A 105 21.61 -11.37 10.66
CA LEU A 105 22.34 -11.49 11.94
C LEU A 105 21.73 -10.59 13.03
N GLY A 106 21.31 -9.37 12.66
CA GLY A 106 20.61 -8.45 13.55
C GLY A 106 19.27 -9.03 14.02
N ALA A 107 18.46 -9.56 13.11
CA ALA A 107 17.19 -10.23 13.42
C ALA A 107 17.37 -11.45 14.33
N ALA A 108 18.40 -12.27 14.08
CA ALA A 108 18.75 -13.40 14.95
C ALA A 108 19.19 -12.92 16.34
N GLY A 109 20.01 -11.89 16.42
CA GLY A 109 20.42 -11.28 17.69
C GLY A 109 19.26 -10.64 18.45
N ILE A 110 18.31 -10.00 17.75
CA ILE A 110 17.04 -9.52 18.33
C ILE A 110 16.24 -10.71 18.87
N MET A 111 16.03 -11.76 18.08
CA MET A 111 15.28 -12.97 18.48
C MET A 111 15.87 -13.64 19.72
N LEU A 112 17.19 -13.72 19.81
CA LEU A 112 17.88 -14.34 20.95
C LEU A 112 18.13 -13.37 22.11
N GLY A 113 17.98 -12.06 21.88
CA GLY A 113 18.31 -11.03 22.86
C GLY A 113 19.80 -11.05 23.20
N CYS A 114 20.65 -11.15 22.18
CA CYS A 114 22.11 -11.16 22.29
C CYS A 114 22.66 -9.81 21.85
N LYS A 115 23.40 -9.11 22.71
CA LYS A 115 23.83 -7.72 22.51
C LYS A 115 22.67 -6.88 21.96
N PHE A 116 21.52 -6.95 22.61
CA PHE A 116 20.22 -6.60 22.04
C PHE A 116 20.19 -5.23 21.34
N GLN A 117 20.73 -4.18 21.97
CA GLN A 117 20.78 -2.84 21.37
C GLN A 117 21.63 -2.82 20.09
N VAL A 118 22.77 -3.50 20.07
CA VAL A 118 23.62 -3.63 18.88
C VAL A 118 22.90 -4.39 17.78
N SER A 119 22.20 -5.47 18.11
CA SER A 119 21.41 -6.24 17.14
C SER A 119 20.27 -5.42 16.54
N THR A 120 19.61 -4.56 17.33
CA THR A 120 18.59 -3.65 16.80
C THR A 120 19.16 -2.62 15.84
N ILE A 121 20.38 -2.12 16.07
CA ILE A 121 21.07 -1.21 15.14
C ILE A 121 21.49 -1.96 13.87
N LEU A 122 22.07 -3.16 14.03
CA LEU A 122 22.55 -4.00 12.95
C LEU A 122 21.42 -4.41 11.99
N PHE A 123 20.20 -4.60 12.50
CA PHE A 123 19.01 -4.79 11.69
C PHE A 123 18.43 -3.46 11.17
N GLY A 124 18.19 -2.50 12.07
CA GLY A 124 17.40 -1.31 11.79
C GLY A 124 18.03 -0.33 10.82
N VAL A 125 19.35 -0.12 10.88
CA VAL A 125 20.03 0.84 9.99
C VAL A 125 19.99 0.37 8.53
N PRO A 126 20.43 -0.87 8.20
CA PRO A 126 20.30 -1.37 6.84
C PRO A 126 18.83 -1.49 6.39
N TYR A 127 17.92 -1.87 7.29
CA TYR A 127 16.49 -1.97 6.99
C TYR A 127 15.91 -0.64 6.50
N TRP A 128 16.13 0.45 7.26
CA TRP A 128 15.64 1.77 6.87
C TRP A 128 16.34 2.30 5.62
N TYR A 129 17.63 1.99 5.43
CA TYR A 129 18.33 2.31 4.20
C TYR A 129 17.66 1.65 2.98
N LEU A 130 17.43 0.33 3.01
CA LEU A 130 16.76 -0.38 1.91
C LEU A 130 15.32 0.11 1.69
N PHE A 131 14.57 0.39 2.76
CA PHE A 131 13.23 0.93 2.67
C PHE A 131 13.21 2.31 1.99
N MET A 132 14.16 3.19 2.31
CA MET A 132 14.26 4.52 1.70
C MET A 132 14.88 4.51 0.30
N LEU A 133 15.52 3.41 -0.12
CA LEU A 133 16.19 3.31 -1.41
C LEU A 133 15.20 3.15 -2.58
N ASP A 134 13.97 2.70 -2.31
CA ASP A 134 12.98 2.47 -3.37
C ASP A 134 11.52 2.64 -2.90
N LYS A 135 10.87 3.73 -3.33
CA LYS A 135 9.46 4.06 -3.04
C LYS A 135 8.45 3.12 -3.70
N SER A 136 8.81 2.47 -4.80
CA SER A 136 7.87 1.65 -5.59
C SER A 136 7.34 0.44 -4.82
N LEU A 137 8.07 0.01 -3.78
CA LEU A 137 7.76 -1.16 -2.96
C LEU A 137 7.32 -0.79 -1.53
N TRP A 138 6.92 0.45 -1.31
CA TRP A 138 6.46 0.90 0.00
C TRP A 138 5.15 0.21 0.38
N ASN A 139 5.17 -0.44 1.54
CA ASN A 139 4.03 -1.09 2.15
C ASN A 139 3.91 -0.65 3.62
N ASN A 140 2.68 -0.53 4.12
CA ASN A 140 2.40 -0.13 5.50
C ASN A 140 3.00 -1.12 6.52
N HIS A 141 3.06 -2.41 6.20
CA HIS A 141 3.68 -3.44 7.04
C HIS A 141 5.18 -3.21 7.19
N SER A 142 5.87 -2.94 6.07
CA SER A 142 7.31 -2.65 6.06
C SER A 142 7.63 -1.40 6.88
N TYR A 143 6.82 -0.35 6.74
CA TYR A 143 6.97 0.84 7.56
C TYR A 143 6.78 0.53 9.05
N LEU A 144 5.74 -0.24 9.41
CA LEU A 144 5.50 -0.65 10.79
C LEU A 144 6.66 -1.44 11.38
N PHE A 145 7.23 -2.41 10.65
CA PHE A 145 8.38 -3.19 11.13
C PHE A 145 9.62 -2.32 11.37
N GLY A 146 9.85 -1.32 10.51
CA GLY A 146 10.88 -0.31 10.71
C GLY A 146 10.66 0.50 12.01
N ILE A 147 9.42 0.93 12.28
CA ILE A 147 9.08 1.66 13.51
C ILE A 147 9.21 0.76 14.75
N ILE A 148 8.70 -0.48 14.71
CA ILE A 148 8.82 -1.43 15.82
C ILE A 148 10.30 -1.70 16.15
N THR A 149 11.17 -1.77 15.13
CA THR A 149 12.62 -1.88 15.34
C THR A 149 13.19 -0.69 16.10
N LEU A 150 12.81 0.54 15.73
CA LEU A 150 13.24 1.75 16.43
C LEU A 150 12.73 1.79 17.88
N LEU A 151 11.50 1.34 18.12
CA LEU A 151 10.93 1.25 19.46
C LEU A 151 11.64 0.19 20.30
N LEU A 152 11.94 -0.98 19.72
CA LEU A 152 12.70 -2.03 20.36
C LEU A 152 14.12 -1.60 20.68
N MET A 153 14.77 -0.83 19.80
CA MET A 153 16.12 -0.29 20.01
C MET A 153 16.24 0.53 21.31
N GLY A 154 15.22 1.33 21.62
CA GLY A 154 15.17 2.09 22.88
C GLY A 154 14.75 1.26 24.11
N SER A 155 14.17 0.08 23.89
CA SER A 155 13.51 -0.71 24.93
C SER A 155 14.48 -1.56 25.77
N SER A 156 13.95 -2.12 26.86
CA SER A 156 14.61 -3.11 27.72
C SER A 156 14.10 -4.54 27.45
N ALA A 157 13.80 -4.89 26.20
CA ALA A 157 13.23 -6.19 25.86
C ALA A 157 14.21 -7.38 26.05
N ASN A 158 15.48 -7.10 26.37
CA ASN A 158 16.48 -8.09 26.71
C ASN A 158 16.48 -8.52 28.18
N GLN A 159 15.61 -7.98 29.04
CA GLN A 159 15.55 -8.42 30.45
C GLN A 159 14.86 -9.79 30.63
N TYR A 160 14.23 -10.33 29.59
CA TYR A 160 13.55 -11.64 29.64
C TYR A 160 13.87 -12.52 28.44
N PHE A 161 14.01 -13.83 28.71
CA PHE A 161 14.24 -14.90 27.74
C PHE A 161 15.32 -14.55 26.70
N SER A 162 16.45 -14.03 27.18
CA SER A 162 17.53 -13.48 26.35
C SER A 162 18.87 -14.12 26.68
N LEU A 163 19.78 -14.11 25.71
CA LEU A 163 21.18 -14.47 25.92
C LEU A 163 21.90 -13.45 26.80
N ASP A 164 21.56 -12.15 26.70
CA ASP A 164 22.09 -11.11 27.57
C ASP A 164 21.81 -11.42 29.05
N GLY A 165 20.57 -11.79 29.41
CA GLY A 165 20.20 -12.17 30.78
C GLY A 165 20.71 -13.55 31.19
N TYR A 166 21.02 -14.42 30.23
CA TYR A 166 21.70 -15.69 30.52
C TYR A 166 23.17 -15.47 30.90
N LEU A 167 23.86 -14.58 30.18
CA LEU A 167 25.28 -14.25 30.40
C LEU A 167 25.48 -13.29 31.59
N ASP A 168 24.61 -12.31 31.75
CA ASP A 168 24.58 -11.38 32.89
C ASP A 168 23.30 -11.57 33.72
N LYS A 169 23.47 -12.22 34.87
CA LYS A 169 22.37 -12.50 35.80
C LYS A 169 21.71 -11.24 36.37
N SER A 170 22.35 -10.07 36.31
CA SER A 170 21.77 -8.81 36.78
C SER A 170 20.61 -8.32 35.89
N LEU A 171 20.56 -8.77 34.64
CA LEU A 171 19.51 -8.44 33.67
C LEU A 171 18.35 -9.46 33.68
N LYS A 172 18.59 -10.65 34.24
CA LYS A 172 17.66 -11.77 34.15
C LYS A 172 16.38 -11.52 34.95
N ASN A 173 15.24 -11.52 34.26
CA ASN A 173 13.91 -11.33 34.83
C ASN A 173 13.80 -10.04 35.65
N ARG A 174 14.56 -9.02 35.28
CA ARG A 174 14.47 -7.70 35.93
C ARG A 174 13.23 -6.97 35.41
N ASP A 175 12.51 -6.35 36.33
CA ASP A 175 11.35 -5.52 35.98
C ASP A 175 11.74 -4.41 35.01
N VAL A 176 10.86 -4.15 34.05
CA VAL A 176 11.01 -3.06 33.07
C VAL A 176 10.05 -1.92 33.39
N PRO A 177 10.43 -0.66 33.13
CA PRO A 177 9.49 0.46 33.22
C PRO A 177 8.28 0.26 32.29
N TYR A 178 7.08 0.56 32.78
CA TYR A 178 5.81 0.43 32.04
C TYR A 178 5.82 1.11 30.66
N TRP A 179 6.57 2.19 30.46
CA TRP A 179 6.64 2.88 29.18
C TRP A 179 7.07 1.97 28.01
N ASN A 180 7.86 0.92 28.27
CA ASN A 180 8.25 -0.07 27.25
C ASN A 180 7.04 -0.76 26.63
N TYR A 181 6.01 -1.04 27.43
CA TYR A 181 4.73 -1.58 26.96
C TYR A 181 3.87 -0.50 26.34
N PHE A 182 3.80 0.66 26.99
CA PHE A 182 2.97 1.76 26.54
C PHE A 182 3.31 2.17 25.12
N ILE A 183 4.60 2.33 24.79
CA ILE A 183 5.00 2.82 23.46
C ILE A 183 4.65 1.84 22.34
N LEU A 184 4.78 0.53 22.57
CA LEU A 184 4.37 -0.49 21.61
C LEU A 184 2.84 -0.53 21.47
N LYS A 185 2.10 -0.54 22.59
CA LYS A 185 0.64 -0.49 22.57
C LYS A 185 0.14 0.76 21.85
N TYR A 186 0.76 1.90 22.09
CA TYR A 186 0.45 3.17 21.45
C TYR A 186 0.73 3.12 19.94
N GLN A 187 1.84 2.52 19.51
CA GLN A 187 2.15 2.37 18.09
C GLN A 187 1.10 1.53 17.35
N PHE A 188 0.68 0.40 17.91
CA PHE A 188 -0.39 -0.42 17.32
C PHE A 188 -1.75 0.27 17.38
N PHE A 189 -2.05 1.01 18.47
CA PHE A 189 -3.24 1.85 18.54
C PHE A 189 -3.25 2.89 17.42
N LEU A 190 -2.13 3.60 17.22
CA LEU A 190 -1.98 4.63 16.21
C LEU A 190 -2.19 4.07 14.80
N LEU A 191 -1.64 2.89 14.50
CA LEU A 191 -1.82 2.21 13.22
C LEU A 191 -3.31 2.06 12.86
N TYR A 192 -4.10 1.44 13.74
CA TYR A 192 -5.53 1.22 13.48
C TYR A 192 -6.31 2.54 13.49
N PHE A 193 -6.06 3.40 14.48
CA PHE A 193 -6.80 4.64 14.63
C PHE A 193 -6.59 5.57 13.42
N LEU A 194 -5.35 5.73 12.94
CA LEU A 194 -5.08 6.51 11.73
C LEU A 194 -5.65 5.85 10.47
N ALA A 195 -5.64 4.52 10.37
CA ALA A 195 -6.30 3.82 9.27
C ALA A 195 -7.81 4.08 9.25
N GLY A 196 -8.47 4.07 10.41
CA GLY A 196 -9.89 4.42 10.57
C GLY A 196 -10.17 5.88 10.22
N LEU A 197 -9.35 6.82 10.71
CA LEU A 197 -9.47 8.24 10.34
C LEU A 197 -9.30 8.46 8.84
N LYS A 198 -8.37 7.75 8.19
CA LYS A 198 -8.18 7.83 6.73
C LYS A 198 -9.41 7.32 5.98
N LYS A 199 -10.12 6.32 6.51
CA LYS A 199 -11.39 5.78 5.99
C LYS A 199 -12.61 6.64 6.32
N MET A 200 -12.46 7.70 7.12
CA MET A 200 -13.55 8.64 7.44
C MET A 200 -13.77 9.68 6.33
N ASN A 201 -13.87 9.22 5.09
CA ASN A 201 -14.15 10.05 3.94
C ASN A 201 -15.31 9.46 3.14
N MET A 202 -16.04 10.29 2.40
CA MET A 202 -17.21 9.84 1.63
C MET A 202 -16.84 8.78 0.59
N GLU A 203 -15.65 8.85 0.00
CA GLU A 203 -15.23 7.89 -1.02
C GLU A 203 -15.14 6.46 -0.48
N TRP A 204 -14.71 6.30 0.78
CA TRP A 204 -14.77 5.01 1.48
C TRP A 204 -16.19 4.71 1.98
N LEU A 205 -16.83 5.61 2.73
CA LEU A 205 -18.09 5.30 3.42
C LEU A 205 -19.29 5.11 2.48
N ASP A 206 -19.25 5.67 1.27
CA ASP A 206 -20.27 5.47 0.25
C ASP A 206 -20.08 4.15 -0.53
N GLY A 207 -19.01 3.40 -0.27
CA GLY A 207 -18.76 2.10 -0.89
C GLY A 207 -18.10 2.15 -2.27
N TYR A 208 -17.51 3.29 -2.65
CA TYR A 208 -16.92 3.44 -3.99
C TYR A 208 -15.57 2.73 -4.15
N ALA A 209 -14.80 2.60 -3.09
CA ALA A 209 -13.52 1.90 -3.13
C ALA A 209 -13.76 0.39 -3.25
N MET A 210 -13.05 -0.35 -4.11
CA MET A 210 -13.12 -1.83 -4.10
C MET A 210 -14.57 -2.38 -4.16
N ALA A 211 -15.48 -1.75 -4.93
CA ALA A 211 -16.92 -2.06 -4.93
C ALA A 211 -17.23 -3.55 -5.21
N ASN A 212 -16.40 -4.21 -6.03
CA ASN A 212 -16.59 -5.60 -6.44
C ASN A 212 -16.04 -6.61 -5.41
N LEU A 213 -15.42 -6.15 -4.31
CA LEU A 213 -14.80 -7.04 -3.33
C LEU A 213 -15.82 -7.93 -2.60
N GLY A 214 -17.09 -7.51 -2.55
CA GLY A 214 -18.19 -8.29 -1.98
C GLY A 214 -18.48 -9.61 -2.72
N GLU A 215 -17.98 -9.78 -3.95
CA GLU A 215 -18.11 -11.02 -4.72
C GLU A 215 -17.03 -12.06 -4.36
N HIS A 216 -16.02 -11.68 -3.59
CA HIS A 216 -14.91 -12.56 -3.26
C HIS A 216 -15.36 -13.72 -2.35
N TRP A 217 -14.84 -14.93 -2.59
CA TRP A 217 -15.28 -16.16 -1.91
C TRP A 217 -15.17 -16.09 -0.38
N VAL A 218 -14.25 -15.29 0.15
CA VAL A 218 -14.07 -15.10 1.61
C VAL A 218 -15.33 -14.54 2.26
N PHE A 219 -16.16 -13.81 1.50
CA PHE A 219 -17.43 -13.27 1.98
C PHE A 219 -18.63 -14.19 1.76
N THR A 220 -18.45 -15.40 1.21
CA THR A 220 -19.54 -16.38 0.99
C THR A 220 -20.40 -16.63 2.25
N PRO A 221 -19.87 -16.66 3.48
CA PRO A 221 -20.73 -16.80 4.66
C PRO A 221 -21.78 -15.69 4.80
N PHE A 222 -21.49 -14.48 4.31
CA PHE A 222 -22.41 -13.34 4.35
C PHE A 222 -23.44 -13.37 3.21
N SER A 223 -23.15 -14.08 2.10
CA SER A 223 -24.07 -14.15 0.95
C SER A 223 -25.35 -14.96 1.22
N LEU A 224 -25.41 -15.65 2.37
CA LEU A 224 -26.63 -16.28 2.87
C LEU A 224 -27.73 -15.27 3.22
N VAL A 225 -27.37 -14.02 3.52
CA VAL A 225 -28.29 -12.98 4.01
C VAL A 225 -28.16 -11.65 3.24
N LEU A 226 -27.00 -11.38 2.62
CA LEU A 226 -26.70 -10.11 1.97
C LEU A 226 -26.34 -10.32 0.49
N HIS A 227 -26.77 -9.39 -0.37
CA HIS A 227 -26.30 -9.33 -1.76
C HIS A 227 -24.84 -8.82 -1.82
N PRO A 228 -24.06 -9.14 -2.88
CA PRO A 228 -22.65 -8.72 -2.98
C PRO A 228 -22.40 -7.22 -2.78
N GLU A 229 -23.27 -6.36 -3.31
CA GLU A 229 -23.22 -4.91 -3.11
C GLU A 229 -23.41 -4.52 -1.63
N GLN A 230 -24.32 -5.20 -0.92
CA GLN A 230 -24.56 -4.99 0.50
C GLN A 230 -23.40 -5.50 1.35
N ILE A 231 -22.77 -6.61 0.95
CA ILE A 231 -21.55 -7.12 1.59
C ILE A 231 -20.42 -6.10 1.44
N ALA A 232 -20.19 -5.60 0.22
CA ALA A 232 -19.20 -4.57 -0.03
C ALA A 232 -19.49 -3.33 0.84
N TYR A 233 -20.73 -2.85 0.86
CA TYR A 233 -21.08 -1.65 1.63
C TYR A 233 -20.98 -1.86 3.16
N PHE A 234 -21.68 -2.84 3.71
CA PHE A 234 -21.78 -3.01 5.17
C PHE A 234 -20.55 -3.68 5.79
N ILE A 235 -20.00 -4.71 5.15
CA ILE A 235 -18.93 -5.52 5.73
C ILE A 235 -17.55 -4.94 5.37
N VAL A 236 -17.29 -4.66 4.09
CA VAL A 236 -15.98 -4.15 3.66
C VAL A 236 -15.80 -2.71 4.11
N HIS A 237 -16.75 -1.83 3.78
CA HIS A 237 -16.59 -0.39 4.03
C HIS A 237 -16.92 -0.01 5.46
N TRP A 238 -18.17 -0.18 5.90
CA TRP A 238 -18.62 0.29 7.20
C TRP A 238 -18.01 -0.48 8.36
N PHE A 239 -18.08 -1.82 8.35
CA PHE A 239 -17.48 -2.61 9.39
C PHE A 239 -15.95 -2.47 9.39
N GLY A 240 -15.28 -2.50 8.23
CA GLY A 240 -13.83 -2.26 8.14
C GLY A 240 -13.42 -0.89 8.71
N PHE A 241 -14.16 0.17 8.39
CA PHE A 241 -13.95 1.51 8.96
C PHE A 241 -14.13 1.53 10.47
N LEU A 242 -15.27 1.04 10.97
CA LEU A 242 -15.60 1.05 12.40
C LEU A 242 -14.61 0.20 13.19
N LEU A 243 -14.20 -0.94 12.65
CA LEU A 243 -13.19 -1.80 13.25
C LEU A 243 -11.87 -1.04 13.40
N ASP A 244 -11.30 -0.50 12.31
CA ASP A 244 -10.04 0.25 12.38
C ASP A 244 -10.12 1.43 13.36
N LEU A 245 -11.21 2.19 13.34
CA LEU A 245 -11.36 3.36 14.19
C LEU A 245 -11.47 3.00 15.69
N THR A 246 -12.05 1.84 16.02
CA THR A 246 -12.43 1.51 17.41
C THR A 246 -11.62 0.38 18.05
N ILE A 247 -11.02 -0.52 17.26
CA ILE A 247 -10.39 -1.76 17.77
C ILE A 247 -9.24 -1.49 18.73
N GLY A 248 -8.47 -0.42 18.48
CA GLY A 248 -7.41 0.02 19.37
C GLY A 248 -7.91 0.32 20.79
N PHE A 249 -9.05 1.00 20.92
CA PHE A 249 -9.65 1.30 22.23
C PHE A 249 -10.12 0.02 22.92
N TRP A 250 -10.73 -0.91 22.18
CA TRP A 250 -11.25 -2.15 22.73
C TRP A 250 -10.14 -3.09 23.19
N MET A 251 -8.97 -3.07 22.53
CA MET A 251 -7.79 -3.83 22.94
C MET A 251 -7.14 -3.29 24.23
N LEU A 252 -7.25 -1.98 24.48
CA LEU A 252 -6.70 -1.34 25.67
C LEU A 252 -7.51 -1.65 26.93
N ILE A 253 -8.83 -1.83 26.81
CA ILE A 253 -9.72 -2.13 27.94
C ILE A 253 -9.72 -3.65 28.22
N ASP A 254 -9.35 -4.05 29.45
CA ASP A 254 -9.19 -5.47 29.83
C ASP A 254 -10.45 -6.31 29.56
N VAL A 255 -11.64 -5.75 29.81
CA VAL A 255 -12.92 -6.45 29.68
C VAL A 255 -13.28 -6.74 28.22
N THR A 256 -12.96 -5.83 27.29
CA THR A 256 -13.29 -5.99 25.87
C THR A 256 -12.17 -6.66 25.08
N ARG A 257 -10.95 -6.74 25.62
CA ARG A 257 -9.77 -7.25 24.93
C ARG A 257 -9.95 -8.65 24.31
N PRO A 258 -10.51 -9.68 24.97
CA PRO A 258 -10.65 -11.00 24.36
C PRO A 258 -11.57 -10.99 23.13
N VAL A 259 -12.64 -10.20 23.18
CA VAL A 259 -13.58 -10.03 22.06
C VAL A 259 -12.93 -9.23 20.93
N ALA A 260 -12.21 -8.16 21.27
CA ALA A 260 -11.44 -7.37 20.31
C ALA A 260 -10.40 -8.24 19.58
N PHE A 261 -9.69 -9.10 20.30
CA PHE A 261 -8.73 -10.02 19.72
C PHE A 261 -9.38 -10.95 18.70
N LEU A 262 -10.55 -11.51 19.00
CA LEU A 262 -11.30 -12.36 18.06
C LEU A 262 -11.61 -11.60 16.76
N PHE A 263 -12.21 -10.41 16.84
CA PHE A 263 -12.52 -9.62 15.64
C PHE A 263 -11.28 -9.20 14.85
N CYS A 264 -10.23 -8.77 15.55
CA CYS A 264 -8.97 -8.38 14.92
C CYS A 264 -8.31 -9.58 14.20
N ALA A 265 -8.24 -10.74 14.86
CA ALA A 265 -7.69 -11.96 14.27
C ALA A 265 -8.50 -12.43 13.05
N SER A 266 -9.84 -12.42 13.13
CA SER A 266 -10.71 -12.75 12.01
C SER A 266 -10.54 -11.79 10.83
N PHE A 267 -10.42 -10.48 11.10
CA PHE A 267 -10.19 -9.47 10.07
C PHE A 267 -8.85 -9.68 9.34
N HIS A 268 -7.77 -9.95 10.07
CA HIS A 268 -6.46 -10.23 9.45
C HIS A 268 -6.44 -11.54 8.68
N LEU A 269 -7.12 -12.58 9.18
CA LEU A 269 -7.23 -13.84 8.47
C LEU A 269 -8.02 -13.70 7.16
N MET A 270 -9.04 -12.86 7.15
CA MET A 270 -9.78 -12.52 5.94
C MET A 270 -8.91 -11.72 4.95
N ASN A 271 -8.22 -10.68 5.43
CA ASN A 271 -7.36 -9.86 4.57
C ASN A 271 -6.19 -10.64 3.95
N SER A 272 -5.61 -11.60 4.68
CA SER A 272 -4.54 -12.45 4.13
C SER A 272 -5.01 -13.37 2.98
N ARG A 273 -6.33 -13.49 2.77
CA ARG A 273 -6.93 -14.22 1.66
C ARG A 273 -7.48 -13.33 0.56
N LEU A 274 -7.76 -12.06 0.85
CA LEU A 274 -8.25 -11.09 -0.12
C LEU A 274 -7.14 -10.55 -1.01
N PHE A 275 -5.94 -10.38 -0.44
CA PHE A 275 -4.80 -9.81 -1.13
C PHE A 275 -3.72 -10.88 -1.26
N GLY A 276 -3.87 -11.74 -2.27
CA GLY A 276 -2.81 -12.63 -2.72
C GLY A 276 -1.68 -11.81 -3.35
N ILE A 277 -0.43 -12.24 -3.13
CA ILE A 277 0.74 -11.58 -3.70
C ILE A 277 0.89 -12.09 -5.13
N ASP A 278 0.39 -11.31 -6.08
CA ASP A 278 0.72 -11.52 -7.48
C ASP A 278 2.11 -10.92 -7.74
N THR A 279 3.09 -11.79 -7.96
CA THR A 279 4.37 -11.43 -8.56
C THR A 279 4.13 -10.82 -9.93
N LEU A 280 4.46 -9.53 -10.08
CA LEU A 280 4.50 -8.85 -11.37
C LEU A 280 5.48 -9.56 -12.30
N ASP A 281 4.95 -10.18 -13.35
CA ASP A 281 5.72 -10.79 -14.43
C ASP A 281 6.15 -9.66 -15.39
N THR A 282 7.40 -9.20 -15.28
CA THR A 282 7.94 -8.18 -16.19
C THR A 282 8.81 -8.85 -17.25
N ASN A 283 8.20 -9.27 -18.36
CA ASN A 283 8.90 -9.56 -19.60
C ASN A 283 9.21 -8.24 -20.30
N TYR A 284 10.45 -7.75 -20.21
CA TYR A 284 10.94 -6.66 -21.04
C TYR A 284 12.29 -7.03 -21.66
N ASN A 285 12.30 -7.12 -22.99
CA ASN A 285 13.49 -7.27 -23.80
C ASN A 285 13.78 -5.94 -24.49
N SER A 286 14.83 -5.24 -24.06
CA SER A 286 15.72 -4.50 -24.97
C SER A 286 16.92 -3.95 -24.22
N LYS A 287 18.12 -4.40 -24.60
CA LYS A 287 19.38 -3.68 -24.36
C LYS A 287 19.63 -2.80 -25.58
N GLU A 288 18.98 -1.65 -25.62
CA GLU A 288 19.42 -0.55 -26.46
C GLU A 288 20.12 0.49 -25.58
N SER A 289 21.29 0.93 -26.04
CA SER A 289 22.05 2.03 -25.46
C SER A 289 21.24 3.32 -25.64
N LEU A 290 20.41 3.64 -24.64
CA LEU A 290 19.66 4.88 -24.58
C LEU A 290 20.62 6.09 -24.59
N SER A 291 20.30 7.07 -25.44
CA SER A 291 21.01 8.36 -25.55
C SER A 291 21.13 9.04 -24.17
N SER A 292 22.21 9.79 -23.92
CA SER A 292 22.33 10.58 -22.69
C SER A 292 21.44 11.82 -22.64
N ASN A 293 20.80 12.18 -23.77
CA ASN A 293 19.89 13.31 -23.89
C ASN A 293 18.46 12.80 -24.14
N ILE A 294 17.78 12.46 -23.04
CA ILE A 294 16.40 11.99 -23.05
C ILE A 294 15.53 13.03 -22.33
N SER A 295 14.31 13.16 -22.80
CA SER A 295 13.21 13.81 -22.07
C SER A 295 12.11 12.79 -21.86
N VAL A 296 11.47 12.82 -20.70
CA VAL A 296 10.36 11.91 -20.37
C VAL A 296 9.11 12.72 -20.11
N TYR A 297 8.07 12.43 -20.89
CA TYR A 297 6.75 13.02 -20.77
C TYR A 297 5.73 11.93 -20.46
N ILE A 298 4.75 12.23 -19.63
CA ILE A 298 3.69 11.29 -19.29
C ILE A 298 2.33 11.95 -19.48
N ASP A 299 1.41 11.24 -20.13
CA ASP A 299 0.00 11.64 -20.22
C ASP A 299 -0.83 10.54 -19.55
N VAL A 300 -1.18 10.77 -18.28
CA VAL A 300 -1.92 9.79 -17.47
C VAL A 300 -3.32 10.30 -17.24
N TRP A 301 -4.28 9.49 -17.67
CA TRP A 301 -5.70 9.72 -17.52
C TRP A 301 -6.26 8.78 -16.48
N CYS A 302 -7.00 9.31 -15.52
CA CYS A 302 -7.59 8.50 -14.47
C CYS A 302 -8.99 9.01 -14.12
N SER A 303 -9.91 8.08 -13.89
CA SER A 303 -11.16 8.38 -13.19
C SER A 303 -11.00 7.93 -11.74
N LEU A 304 -11.26 8.84 -10.81
CA LEU A 304 -11.23 8.58 -9.38
C LEU A 304 -12.62 8.79 -8.79
N ASN A 305 -13.18 7.71 -8.24
CA ASN A 305 -14.45 7.72 -7.51
C ASN A 305 -15.61 8.25 -8.37
N LYS A 306 -15.81 7.64 -9.54
CA LYS A 306 -16.85 7.99 -10.51
C LYS A 306 -16.85 9.46 -10.97
N ARG A 307 -15.70 10.13 -10.92
CA ARG A 307 -15.54 11.44 -11.58
C ARG A 307 -15.30 11.24 -13.06
N PHE A 308 -15.33 12.34 -13.80
CA PHE A 308 -14.76 12.38 -15.14
C PHE A 308 -13.36 11.79 -15.15
N THR A 309 -13.04 11.05 -16.20
CA THR A 309 -11.66 10.69 -16.50
C THR A 309 -10.93 11.97 -16.84
N GLN A 310 -9.92 12.33 -16.05
CA GLN A 310 -9.16 13.56 -16.25
C GLN A 310 -7.67 13.30 -16.30
N ARG A 311 -6.93 14.24 -16.89
CA ARG A 311 -5.47 14.22 -16.80
C ARG A 311 -5.03 14.45 -15.36
N MET A 312 -4.05 13.65 -14.96
CA MET A 312 -3.43 13.73 -13.64
C MET A 312 -2.11 14.48 -13.68
N TYR A 313 -1.37 14.39 -14.79
CA TYR A 313 -0.07 15.04 -14.95
C TYR A 313 -0.06 15.96 -16.16
N ASN A 314 0.79 16.99 -16.12
CA ASN A 314 1.01 17.89 -17.25
C ASN A 314 1.89 17.17 -18.31
N PRO A 315 1.34 16.77 -19.48
CA PRO A 315 2.09 16.07 -20.51
C PRO A 315 3.22 16.89 -21.15
N ASN A 316 3.23 18.21 -20.97
CA ASN A 316 4.28 19.08 -21.51
C ASN A 316 5.47 19.27 -20.55
N TYR A 317 5.45 18.62 -19.38
CA TYR A 317 6.49 18.76 -18.37
C TYR A 317 7.52 17.62 -18.48
N ASP A 318 8.78 17.97 -18.73
CA ASP A 318 9.89 17.00 -18.78
C ASP A 318 10.24 16.50 -17.37
N LEU A 319 9.81 15.29 -17.04
CA LEU A 319 9.98 14.70 -15.71
C LEU A 319 11.44 14.48 -15.32
N LEU A 320 12.36 14.37 -16.28
CA LEU A 320 13.79 14.24 -15.98
C LEU A 320 14.41 15.54 -15.47
N LYS A 321 13.75 16.68 -15.70
CA LYS A 321 14.18 18.01 -15.24
C LYS A 321 13.30 18.55 -14.11
N ALA A 322 12.42 17.71 -13.58
CA ALA A 322 11.45 18.11 -12.58
C ALA A 322 12.06 18.38 -11.21
N ASN A 323 11.69 19.52 -10.62
CA ASN A 323 12.06 19.85 -9.26
C ASN A 323 11.18 19.06 -8.27
N TRP A 324 11.73 18.01 -7.67
CA TRP A 324 11.01 17.24 -6.64
C TRP A 324 11.52 17.55 -5.23
N SER A 325 10.59 17.74 -4.29
CA SER A 325 10.87 17.84 -2.86
C SER A 325 9.78 17.11 -2.06
N PRO A 326 10.13 16.39 -0.98
CA PRO A 326 9.14 15.78 -0.10
C PRO A 326 8.33 16.81 0.71
N PHE A 327 8.73 18.08 0.70
CA PHE A 327 8.13 19.15 1.51
C PHE A 327 7.39 20.20 0.68
N GLN A 328 7.29 20.03 -0.64
CA GLN A 328 6.63 20.97 -1.53
C GLN A 328 5.68 20.25 -2.49
N PRO A 329 4.55 20.88 -2.90
CA PRO A 329 3.75 20.40 -4.00
C PRO A 329 4.57 20.30 -5.29
N VAL A 330 4.22 19.34 -6.15
CA VAL A 330 4.91 19.13 -7.42
C VAL A 330 4.24 19.91 -8.55
N GLU A 331 5.03 20.46 -9.47
CA GLU A 331 4.55 21.34 -10.54
C GLU A 331 3.85 20.60 -11.68
N TRP A 332 4.16 19.32 -11.86
CA TRP A 332 3.64 18.49 -12.95
C TRP A 332 2.31 17.79 -12.62
N LEU A 333 1.80 17.90 -11.39
CA LEU A 333 0.51 17.33 -11.01
C LEU A 333 -0.61 18.36 -11.26
N LEU A 334 -1.63 17.97 -12.00
CA LEU A 334 -2.79 18.80 -12.28
C LEU A 334 -3.84 18.69 -11.15
N PRO A 335 -4.54 19.77 -10.80
CA PRO A 335 -5.48 19.78 -9.68
C PRO A 335 -6.77 19.03 -10.00
N LEU A 336 -7.28 18.22 -9.08
CA LEU A 336 -8.56 17.51 -9.28
C LEU A 336 -9.70 18.49 -9.63
N LEU A 337 -10.48 18.18 -10.68
CA LEU A 337 -11.58 19.02 -11.19
C LEU A 337 -12.84 18.89 -10.32
N THR A 338 -12.75 19.38 -9.09
CA THR A 338 -13.80 19.26 -8.06
C THR A 338 -15.08 20.04 -8.37
N GLU A 339 -15.01 21.03 -9.24
CA GLU A 339 -16.14 21.83 -9.72
C GLU A 339 -17.21 20.99 -10.42
N TYR A 340 -16.82 19.84 -10.99
CA TYR A 340 -17.73 18.94 -11.69
C TYR A 340 -18.23 17.77 -10.84
N ASN A 341 -17.98 17.77 -9.52
CA ASN A 341 -18.46 16.70 -8.63
C ASN A 341 -19.99 16.50 -8.69
N ASN A 342 -20.76 17.55 -8.97
CA ASN A 342 -22.22 17.47 -9.06
C ASN A 342 -22.71 16.69 -10.29
N PHE A 343 -21.85 16.46 -11.29
CA PHE A 343 -22.20 15.66 -12.46
C PHE A 343 -22.35 14.17 -12.14
N ARG A 344 -21.89 13.68 -10.99
CA ARG A 344 -21.95 12.24 -10.65
C ARG A 344 -23.35 11.64 -10.84
N VAL A 345 -24.38 12.31 -10.32
CA VAL A 345 -25.77 11.85 -10.45
C VAL A 345 -26.23 11.85 -11.91
N GLN A 346 -25.84 12.87 -12.66
CA GLN A 346 -26.14 12.97 -14.09
C GLN A 346 -25.39 11.90 -14.90
N MET A 347 -24.13 11.63 -14.59
CA MET A 347 -23.32 10.59 -15.21
C MET A 347 -23.88 9.20 -14.92
N ASP A 348 -24.27 8.91 -13.68
CA ASP A 348 -24.93 7.64 -13.33
C ASP A 348 -26.25 7.49 -14.13
N THR A 349 -27.05 8.56 -14.25
CA THR A 349 -28.29 8.55 -15.04
C THR A 349 -28.03 8.31 -16.53
N ILE A 350 -27.04 9.00 -17.11
CA ILE A 350 -26.65 8.82 -18.52
C ILE A 350 -26.11 7.40 -18.74
N SER A 351 -25.31 6.88 -17.81
CA SER A 351 -24.82 5.51 -17.86
C SER A 351 -25.96 4.51 -17.89
N GLU A 352 -26.95 4.62 -16.98
CA GLU A 352 -28.13 3.76 -16.98
C GLU A 352 -28.91 3.84 -18.30
N GLU A 353 -29.08 5.04 -18.86
CA GLU A 353 -29.71 5.23 -20.16
C GLU A 353 -28.93 4.54 -21.28
N VAL A 354 -27.61 4.76 -21.36
CA VAL A 354 -26.75 4.15 -22.39
C VAL A 354 -26.72 2.63 -22.25
N TYR A 355 -26.66 2.08 -21.03
CA TYR A 355 -26.72 0.65 -20.78
C TYR A 355 -28.07 0.02 -21.15
N SER A 356 -29.13 0.83 -21.28
CA SER A 356 -30.43 0.35 -21.74
C SER A 356 -30.53 0.21 -23.27
N TRP A 357 -29.62 0.83 -24.04
CA TRP A 357 -29.65 0.81 -25.50
C TRP A 357 -29.33 -0.58 -26.06
N SER A 358 -28.30 -1.24 -25.54
CA SER A 358 -27.95 -2.62 -25.87
C SER A 358 -27.13 -3.27 -24.74
N PRO A 359 -26.98 -4.60 -24.72
CA PRO A 359 -26.11 -5.29 -23.75
C PRO A 359 -24.62 -4.94 -23.88
N THR A 360 -24.20 -4.36 -25.02
CA THR A 360 -22.80 -4.07 -25.33
C THR A 360 -22.50 -2.57 -25.40
N SER A 361 -23.49 -1.72 -25.19
CA SER A 361 -23.31 -0.27 -25.14
C SER A 361 -22.64 0.17 -23.84
N ASP A 362 -21.77 1.18 -23.96
CA ASP A 362 -21.00 1.71 -22.85
C ASP A 362 -20.76 3.21 -23.04
N VAL A 363 -20.40 3.89 -21.95
CA VAL A 363 -20.15 5.33 -21.94
C VAL A 363 -18.87 5.65 -21.17
N MET A 364 -18.04 6.51 -21.75
CA MET A 364 -16.84 7.05 -21.10
C MET A 364 -16.96 8.55 -20.95
N PHE A 365 -16.84 9.03 -19.71
CA PHE A 365 -16.87 10.45 -19.39
C PHE A 365 -15.45 10.99 -19.23
N VAL A 366 -15.15 12.09 -19.90
CA VAL A 366 -13.83 12.74 -19.91
C VAL A 366 -13.96 14.22 -19.58
N ALA A 367 -13.01 14.74 -18.81
CA ALA A 367 -12.85 16.17 -18.58
C ALA A 367 -11.39 16.57 -18.77
N ASP A 368 -11.17 17.70 -19.44
CA ASP A 368 -9.82 18.15 -19.77
C ASP A 368 -9.66 19.65 -19.59
N TYR A 369 -8.42 20.08 -19.33
CA TYR A 369 -8.06 21.44 -18.97
C TYR A 369 -7.93 22.35 -20.21
N PRO A 370 -8.18 23.66 -20.05
CA PRO A 370 -7.94 24.64 -21.10
C PRO A 370 -6.54 24.55 -21.70
N GLY A 371 -6.46 24.56 -23.04
CA GLY A 371 -5.20 24.54 -23.78
C GLY A 371 -4.52 23.18 -23.91
N PHE A 372 -5.14 22.10 -23.42
CA PHE A 372 -4.67 20.74 -23.65
C PHE A 372 -5.42 20.06 -24.80
N THR A 373 -4.75 19.05 -25.39
CA THR A 373 -5.23 18.28 -26.54
C THR A 373 -5.24 16.80 -26.17
N LEU A 374 -6.41 16.16 -26.20
CA LEU A 374 -6.52 14.71 -26.07
C LEU A 374 -6.40 14.10 -27.46
N GLU A 375 -5.36 13.30 -27.67
CA GLU A 375 -5.25 12.43 -28.84
C GLU A 375 -5.69 11.03 -28.43
N ASN A 376 -6.64 10.46 -29.17
CA ASN A 376 -7.15 9.13 -28.86
C ASN A 376 -7.37 8.34 -30.15
N PHE A 377 -7.14 7.03 -30.09
CA PHE A 377 -7.38 6.10 -31.18
C PHE A 377 -8.59 5.24 -30.85
N ILE A 378 -9.61 5.29 -31.70
CA ILE A 378 -10.79 4.45 -31.55
C ILE A 378 -10.56 3.16 -32.33
N LYS A 379 -10.42 2.04 -31.62
CA LYS A 379 -10.24 0.72 -32.23
C LYS A 379 -11.47 0.27 -33.00
N ASP A 380 -11.25 -0.67 -33.92
CA ASP A 380 -12.28 -1.27 -34.77
C ASP A 380 -13.20 -2.26 -34.03
N ASP A 381 -12.93 -2.56 -32.76
CA ASP A 381 -13.78 -3.38 -31.87
C ASP A 381 -14.98 -2.60 -31.31
N LEU A 382 -15.08 -1.31 -31.62
CA LEU A 382 -16.20 -0.44 -31.25
C LEU A 382 -17.06 -0.09 -32.47
N GLU A 383 -18.37 0.09 -32.23
CA GLU A 383 -19.37 0.52 -33.21
C GLU A 383 -20.18 1.70 -32.67
N ASN A 384 -20.72 2.51 -33.58
CA ASN A 384 -21.62 3.64 -33.26
C ASN A 384 -21.02 4.63 -32.25
N ALA A 385 -19.72 4.89 -32.34
CA ALA A 385 -19.04 5.83 -31.45
C ALA A 385 -19.52 7.27 -31.70
N THR A 386 -19.97 7.95 -30.65
CA THR A 386 -20.35 9.37 -30.72
C THR A 386 -19.69 10.17 -29.60
N LEU A 387 -19.30 11.40 -29.92
CA LEU A 387 -18.77 12.38 -28.97
C LEU A 387 -19.86 13.39 -28.65
N THR A 388 -20.13 13.62 -27.38
CA THR A 388 -21.10 14.63 -26.92
C THR A 388 -20.46 15.56 -25.89
N VAL A 389 -20.63 16.87 -26.07
CA VAL A 389 -20.12 17.88 -25.13
C VAL A 389 -21.15 18.11 -24.02
N LEU A 390 -20.75 17.88 -22.77
CA LEU A 390 -21.59 18.06 -21.58
C LEU A 390 -21.45 19.46 -20.97
N GLU A 391 -20.24 20.02 -21.01
CA GLU A 391 -19.93 21.36 -20.50
C GLU A 391 -18.70 21.92 -21.24
N GLY A 392 -18.65 23.24 -21.44
CA GLY A 392 -17.53 23.91 -22.13
C GLY A 392 -17.62 23.89 -23.65
N THR A 393 -16.48 24.17 -24.29
CA THR A 393 -16.33 24.20 -25.75
C THR A 393 -15.06 23.48 -26.15
N ILE A 394 -15.17 22.60 -27.14
CA ILE A 394 -14.04 21.84 -27.69
C ILE A 394 -13.94 22.01 -29.20
N VAL A 395 -12.76 21.75 -29.75
CA VAL A 395 -12.57 21.54 -31.18
C VAL A 395 -12.23 20.07 -31.39
N TYR A 396 -13.08 19.36 -32.12
CA TYR A 396 -12.84 18.01 -32.61
C TYR A 396 -12.08 18.09 -33.92
N GLU A 397 -10.90 17.49 -33.99
CA GLU A 397 -10.05 17.45 -35.17
C GLU A 397 -9.82 16.00 -35.59
N ILE A 398 -9.99 15.73 -36.88
CA ILE A 398 -9.66 14.45 -37.50
C ILE A 398 -8.64 14.68 -38.63
N GLU A 399 -7.65 13.80 -38.72
CA GLU A 399 -6.65 13.83 -39.79
C GLU A 399 -7.12 12.95 -40.95
N ASN A 400 -7.30 13.56 -42.12
CA ASN A 400 -7.71 12.81 -43.31
C ASN A 400 -6.50 12.08 -43.90
N ILE A 401 -6.46 10.75 -43.76
CA ILE A 401 -5.36 9.87 -44.20
C ILE A 401 -5.00 10.06 -45.69
N GLY A 402 -5.96 10.44 -46.54
CA GLY A 402 -5.74 10.63 -47.98
C GLY A 402 -5.16 11.99 -48.36
N THR A 403 -5.39 13.04 -47.57
CA THR A 403 -5.01 14.43 -47.91
C THR A 403 -4.00 15.05 -46.96
N LEU A 404 -3.74 14.42 -45.80
CA LEU A 404 -2.94 14.97 -44.68
C LEU A 404 -3.44 16.36 -44.24
N GLN A 405 -4.72 16.67 -44.51
CA GLN A 405 -5.37 17.88 -44.03
C GLN A 405 -6.21 17.57 -42.80
N SER A 406 -6.00 18.34 -41.76
CA SER A 406 -6.81 18.30 -40.55
C SER A 406 -8.06 19.17 -40.71
N GLN A 407 -9.24 18.62 -40.44
CA GLN A 407 -10.48 19.40 -40.35
C GLN A 407 -10.91 19.52 -38.88
N GLY A 408 -10.94 20.75 -38.37
CA GLY A 408 -11.40 21.07 -37.02
C GLY A 408 -12.86 21.52 -37.00
N ILE A 409 -13.69 20.89 -36.16
CA ILE A 409 -15.10 21.22 -35.94
C ILE A 409 -15.27 21.70 -34.49
N THR A 410 -15.77 22.92 -34.31
CA THR A 410 -16.08 23.44 -32.97
C THR A 410 -17.40 22.88 -32.46
N LEU A 411 -17.39 22.29 -31.28
CA LEU A 411 -18.55 21.75 -30.58
C LEU A 411 -18.74 22.48 -29.24
N ASN A 412 -19.95 22.93 -29.00
CA ASN A 412 -20.40 23.56 -27.77
C ASN A 412 -21.26 22.59 -26.95
N LYS A 413 -21.50 22.93 -25.69
CA LYS A 413 -22.41 22.21 -24.80
C LYS A 413 -23.72 21.76 -25.48
N GLY A 414 -24.02 20.47 -25.37
CA GLY A 414 -25.19 19.81 -25.92
C GLY A 414 -25.06 19.38 -27.39
N GLN A 415 -23.96 19.73 -28.07
CA GLN A 415 -23.70 19.27 -29.44
C GLN A 415 -23.01 17.90 -29.42
N SER A 416 -23.36 17.07 -30.42
CA SER A 416 -22.82 15.73 -30.61
C SER A 416 -22.37 15.52 -32.04
N ILE A 417 -21.34 14.70 -32.25
CA ILE A 417 -20.85 14.29 -33.56
C ILE A 417 -20.52 12.79 -33.57
N PRO A 418 -20.80 12.05 -34.66
CA PRO A 418 -20.27 10.71 -34.83
C PRO A 418 -18.74 10.74 -34.96
N ILE A 419 -18.07 9.70 -34.45
CA ILE A 419 -16.62 9.55 -34.51
C ILE A 419 -16.29 8.41 -35.47
N GLU A 420 -15.29 8.63 -36.32
CA GLU A 420 -14.76 7.59 -37.19
C GLU A 420 -13.99 6.54 -36.37
N ILE A 421 -14.30 5.26 -36.62
CA ILE A 421 -13.58 4.13 -36.03
C ILE A 421 -12.32 3.82 -36.84
N ASP A 422 -11.35 3.16 -36.21
CA ASP A 422 -10.03 2.85 -36.79
C ASP A 422 -9.24 4.11 -37.20
N ALA A 423 -9.45 5.21 -36.48
CA ALA A 423 -8.84 6.50 -36.74
C ALA A 423 -8.39 7.20 -35.46
N PHE A 424 -7.37 8.05 -35.59
CA PHE A 424 -6.99 9.00 -34.55
C PHE A 424 -7.86 10.25 -34.65
N HIS A 425 -8.33 10.73 -33.50
CA HIS A 425 -8.91 12.07 -33.39
C HIS A 425 -8.25 12.86 -32.27
N LYS A 426 -8.31 14.17 -32.41
CA LYS A 426 -7.82 15.13 -31.42
C LYS A 426 -8.98 15.95 -30.88
N ILE A 427 -9.01 16.14 -29.57
CA ILE A 427 -9.96 17.03 -28.90
C ILE A 427 -9.16 18.13 -28.24
N HIS A 428 -9.38 19.36 -28.68
CA HIS A 428 -8.76 20.55 -28.10
C HIS A 428 -9.74 21.25 -27.18
N THR A 429 -9.36 21.45 -25.92
CA THR A 429 -10.17 22.23 -24.98
C THR A 429 -9.88 23.71 -25.15
N ILE A 430 -10.82 24.46 -25.75
CA ILE A 430 -10.62 25.88 -26.08
C ILE A 430 -11.34 26.85 -25.15
N SER A 431 -12.24 26.36 -24.29
CA SER A 431 -12.88 27.18 -23.28
C SER A 431 -11.90 27.64 -22.20
N ASN A 432 -12.21 28.77 -21.55
CA ASN A 432 -11.42 29.29 -20.43
C ASN A 432 -11.54 28.43 -19.15
N THR A 433 -12.55 27.57 -19.10
CA THR A 433 -12.77 26.57 -18.05
C THR A 433 -12.60 25.17 -18.64
N PRO A 434 -12.30 24.14 -17.83
CA PRO A 434 -12.17 22.78 -18.34
C PRO A 434 -13.44 22.33 -19.06
N SER A 435 -13.31 21.56 -20.15
CA SER A 435 -14.45 21.03 -20.89
C SER A 435 -14.74 19.60 -20.46
N CYS A 436 -16.03 19.27 -20.37
CA CYS A 436 -16.50 17.91 -20.07
C CYS A 436 -17.21 17.35 -21.30
N PHE A 437 -16.86 16.14 -21.69
CA PHE A 437 -17.45 15.45 -22.83
C PHE A 437 -17.57 13.96 -22.55
N MET A 438 -18.38 13.26 -23.33
CA MET A 438 -18.57 11.83 -23.21
C MET A 438 -18.46 11.15 -24.57
N TYR A 439 -17.93 9.94 -24.55
CA TYR A 439 -18.01 8.98 -25.65
C TYR A 439 -19.11 7.99 -25.33
N THR A 440 -20.04 7.76 -26.25
CA THR A 440 -20.92 6.59 -26.21
C THR A 440 -20.57 5.68 -27.37
N PHE A 441 -20.57 4.37 -27.14
CA PHE A 441 -20.18 3.38 -28.14
C PHE A 441 -20.80 2.02 -27.82
N SER A 442 -20.81 1.10 -28.79
CA SER A 442 -21.19 -0.31 -28.60
C SER A 442 -19.98 -1.20 -28.87
N LYS A 443 -19.71 -2.18 -28.01
CA LYS A 443 -18.64 -3.16 -28.24
C LYS A 443 -19.12 -4.22 -29.24
N LYS A 444 -18.24 -4.63 -30.15
CA LYS A 444 -18.46 -5.82 -30.98
C LYS A 444 -18.35 -7.07 -30.11
N ASP A 445 -19.20 -8.07 -30.37
CA ASP A 445 -19.13 -9.35 -29.66
C ASP A 445 -17.80 -10.04 -29.95
N ILE A 446 -16.87 -9.99 -28.99
CA ILE A 446 -15.65 -10.79 -29.02
C ILE A 446 -16.02 -12.18 -28.48
N VAL A 447 -16.12 -13.15 -29.38
CA VAL A 447 -16.28 -14.56 -29.01
C VAL A 447 -15.02 -15.04 -28.29
N GLY A 448 -15.10 -15.13 -26.97
CA GLY A 448 -14.38 -16.12 -26.17
C GLY A 448 -12.97 -15.76 -25.72
N THR A 449 -12.86 -15.28 -24.49
CA THR A 449 -11.77 -15.68 -23.59
C THR A 449 -12.37 -15.98 -22.23
N THR A 450 -12.51 -17.26 -21.91
CA THR A 450 -12.80 -17.73 -20.56
C THR A 450 -11.58 -17.45 -19.68
N ASP A 451 -11.67 -16.42 -18.84
CA ASP A 451 -10.70 -16.21 -17.77
C ASP A 451 -10.74 -17.41 -16.81
N ILE A 452 -9.67 -18.20 -16.84
CA ILE A 452 -9.44 -19.28 -15.89
C ILE A 452 -9.17 -18.62 -14.54
N LYS A 453 -10.20 -18.45 -13.72
CA LYS A 453 -10.04 -18.11 -12.30
C LYS A 453 -9.26 -19.22 -11.63
N ALA A 454 -7.97 -18.99 -11.40
CA ALA A 454 -7.11 -19.90 -10.66
C ALA A 454 -7.75 -20.17 -9.28
N ALA A 455 -8.09 -21.43 -9.03
CA ALA A 455 -8.61 -21.85 -7.75
C ALA A 455 -7.48 -21.85 -6.72
N TYR A 456 -7.36 -20.76 -5.96
CA TYR A 456 -6.46 -20.70 -4.82
C TYR A 456 -6.90 -21.72 -3.76
N ALA A 457 -5.98 -22.59 -3.32
CA ALA A 457 -6.23 -23.46 -2.18
C ALA A 457 -6.50 -22.58 -0.93
N PRO A 458 -7.51 -22.90 -0.10
CA PRO A 458 -7.87 -22.05 1.03
C PRO A 458 -6.78 -21.98 2.12
N PHE A 459 -5.89 -22.99 2.21
CA PHE A 459 -4.77 -23.04 3.15
C PHE A 459 -3.56 -23.82 2.58
N PRO A 460 -2.73 -23.23 1.72
CA PRO A 460 -1.53 -23.88 1.19
C PRO A 460 -0.39 -23.82 2.22
N LEU A 461 -0.51 -24.58 3.32
CA LEU A 461 0.48 -24.53 4.41
C LEU A 461 1.84 -25.12 3.99
N ILE A 462 1.82 -26.20 3.21
CA ILE A 462 3.04 -26.93 2.81
C ILE A 462 3.76 -26.21 1.66
N GLU A 463 3.02 -25.80 0.63
CA GLU A 463 3.55 -25.05 -0.52
C GLU A 463 4.22 -23.75 -0.04
N ASN A 464 3.55 -22.97 0.82
CA ASN A 464 4.13 -21.76 1.42
C ASN A 464 5.38 -22.05 2.26
N MET A 465 5.52 -23.23 2.87
CA MET A 465 6.73 -23.59 3.62
C MET A 465 7.90 -23.92 2.69
N VAL A 466 7.65 -24.63 1.59
CA VAL A 466 8.67 -24.95 0.59
C VAL A 466 9.18 -23.68 -0.07
N GLU A 467 8.27 -22.80 -0.53
CA GLU A 467 8.62 -21.51 -1.14
C GLU A 467 9.46 -20.63 -0.21
N ARG A 468 9.13 -20.61 1.09
CA ARG A 468 9.92 -19.91 2.12
C ARG A 468 11.32 -20.49 2.27
N MET A 469 11.44 -21.81 2.27
CA MET A 469 12.74 -22.48 2.37
C MET A 469 13.60 -22.21 1.14
N GLU A 470 13.03 -22.29 -0.07
CA GLU A 470 13.70 -21.96 -1.32
C GLU A 470 14.14 -20.49 -1.35
N SER A 471 13.26 -19.58 -0.94
CA SER A 471 13.58 -18.15 -0.84
C SER A 471 14.74 -17.89 0.12
N ALA A 472 14.76 -18.56 1.27
CA ALA A 472 15.86 -18.47 2.23
C ALA A 472 17.17 -19.00 1.64
N LEU A 473 17.13 -20.14 0.94
CA LEU A 473 18.29 -20.74 0.28
C LEU A 473 18.86 -19.81 -0.80
N LEU A 474 18.00 -19.17 -1.60
CA LEU A 474 18.40 -18.21 -2.62
C LEU A 474 19.06 -16.97 -2.00
N MET A 475 18.46 -16.39 -0.97
CA MET A 475 19.06 -15.27 -0.24
C MET A 475 20.46 -15.62 0.29
N TRP A 476 20.61 -16.78 0.93
CA TRP A 476 21.91 -17.24 1.43
C TRP A 476 22.90 -17.51 0.30
N THR A 477 22.44 -17.94 -0.88
CA THR A 477 23.27 -18.09 -2.06
C THR A 477 23.79 -16.74 -2.54
N HIS A 478 22.96 -15.70 -2.59
CA HIS A 478 23.39 -14.34 -2.94
C HIS A 478 24.40 -13.77 -1.95
N ILE A 479 24.15 -13.96 -0.66
CA ILE A 479 25.06 -13.57 0.42
C ILE A 479 26.40 -14.29 0.25
N LYS A 480 26.39 -15.62 0.11
CA LYS A 480 27.58 -16.45 -0.08
C LYS A 480 28.37 -15.96 -1.28
N ASN A 481 27.74 -15.86 -2.44
CA ASN A 481 28.38 -15.45 -3.70
C ASN A 481 29.03 -14.05 -3.57
N SER A 482 28.34 -13.11 -2.93
CA SER A 482 28.86 -11.76 -2.70
C SER A 482 30.04 -11.75 -1.73
N VAL A 483 29.98 -12.51 -0.63
CA VAL A 483 31.10 -12.67 0.31
C VAL A 483 32.31 -13.28 -0.40
N PHE A 484 32.12 -14.38 -1.13
CA PHE A 484 33.23 -15.04 -1.82
C PHE A 484 33.84 -14.16 -2.92
N ASN A 485 33.02 -13.38 -3.62
CA ASN A 485 33.52 -12.42 -4.60
C ASN A 485 34.32 -11.29 -3.96
N ILE A 486 33.80 -10.67 -2.90
CA ILE A 486 34.45 -9.53 -2.25
C ILE A 486 35.79 -9.94 -1.61
N PHE A 487 35.81 -11.05 -0.89
CA PHE A 487 36.99 -11.45 -0.11
C PHE A 487 37.98 -12.33 -0.88
N PHE A 488 37.52 -13.09 -1.88
CA PHE A 488 38.35 -14.08 -2.59
C PHE A 488 38.34 -13.93 -4.11
N GLY A 489 37.62 -12.96 -4.67
CA GLY A 489 37.57 -12.72 -6.12
C GLY A 489 36.85 -13.81 -6.92
N ILE A 490 36.10 -14.70 -6.26
CA ILE A 490 35.40 -15.80 -6.94
C ILE A 490 34.23 -15.23 -7.75
N PRO A 491 34.11 -15.54 -9.05
CA PRO A 491 33.01 -15.08 -9.88
C PRO A 491 31.68 -15.74 -9.47
N TYR A 492 30.57 -15.10 -9.81
CA TYR A 492 29.21 -15.60 -9.57
C TYR A 492 28.33 -15.36 -10.79
N GLU A 493 27.30 -16.18 -10.92
CA GLU A 493 26.26 -16.02 -11.92
C GLU A 493 25.05 -15.30 -11.31
N LEU A 494 24.43 -14.42 -12.10
CA LEU A 494 23.18 -13.74 -11.77
C LEU A 494 22.08 -14.32 -12.65
N ARG A 495 20.85 -14.39 -12.14
CA ARG A 495 19.72 -14.75 -12.99
C ARG A 495 19.52 -13.66 -14.05
N SER A 496 19.29 -14.10 -15.28
CA SER A 496 18.89 -13.22 -16.39
C SER A 496 17.37 -13.11 -16.42
N ARG A 497 16.83 -11.89 -16.55
CA ARG A 497 15.40 -11.69 -16.88
C ARG A 497 15.05 -12.12 -18.31
N ILE A 498 16.06 -12.40 -19.15
CA ILE A 498 15.90 -12.79 -20.54
C ILE A 498 15.79 -14.32 -20.59
N LYS A 499 14.59 -14.84 -20.91
CA LYS A 499 14.48 -16.19 -21.47
C LYS A 499 15.09 -16.12 -22.87
N TYR A 500 16.23 -16.79 -23.07
CA TYR A 500 16.68 -17.07 -24.42
C TYR A 500 15.69 -18.06 -25.03
N GLU A 501 14.93 -17.64 -26.03
CA GLU A 501 14.29 -18.59 -26.94
C GLU A 501 15.42 -19.39 -27.61
N ALA A 502 15.43 -20.70 -27.36
CA ALA A 502 16.41 -21.64 -27.90
C ALA A 502 15.95 -22.18 -29.25
#